data_AF-A0A7Y2A8A8-F1
#
_entry.id   AF-A0A7Y2A8A8-F1
#
_cell.length_a   1.000
_cell.length_b   1.000
_cell.length_c   1.000
_cell.angle_alpha   90.00
_cell.angle_beta   90.00
_cell.angle_gamma   90.00
#
_symmetry.space_group_name_H-M   'P 1'
#
loop_
_entity.id
_entity.type
_entity.pdbx_description
1 polymer ?
#
loop_
_entity_poly.entity_id
_entity_poly.type
_entity_poly.pdbx_seq_one_letter_code
_entity_poly.pdbx_strand_id
1 'polypeptide(L)' 'IEYNLSSRLGFFVADSYNYGGEGKIHYYNIGGSYSKGRARFSMNYGRQRGGLICIGGVCRFVPESNGLNMNLVVTF' A
#
# COMPACT_ATOMS: atom_id res chain seq x y z
N ILE A 1 -0.33 6.59 9.50
CA ILE A 1 -1.55 6.72 10.32
C ILE A 1 -2.58 5.73 9.81
N GLU A 2 -3.12 4.91 10.69
CA GLU A 2 -4.19 3.96 10.36
C GLU A 2 -5.33 4.17 11.36
N TYR A 3 -6.57 4.14 10.87
CA TYR A 3 -7.75 4.29 11.70
C TYR A 3 -8.84 3.33 11.24
N ASN A 4 -9.40 2.61 12.21
CA ASN A 4 -10.48 1.67 11.99
C ASN A 4 -11.73 2.22 12.67
N LEU A 5 -12.72 2.72 11.90
CA LEU A 5 -13.97 3.20 12.50
C LEU A 5 -14.85 2.04 12.98
N SER A 6 -14.70 0.86 12.37
CA SER A 6 -15.47 -0.33 12.69
C SER A 6 -14.68 -1.57 12.28
N SER A 7 -15.08 -2.76 12.74
CA SER A 7 -14.57 -4.03 12.21
C SER A 7 -14.81 -4.21 10.71
N ARG A 8 -15.69 -3.37 10.13
CA ARG A 8 -16.02 -3.36 8.71
C ARG A 8 -15.30 -2.30 7.90
N LEU A 9 -14.83 -1.19 8.50
CA LEU A 9 -14.30 -0.06 7.75
C LEU A 9 -13.01 0.45 8.38
N GLY A 10 -11.93 0.38 7.62
CA GLY A 10 -10.62 0.89 8.01
C GLY A 10 -9.99 1.70 6.89
N PHE A 11 -9.27 2.75 7.26
CA PHE A 11 -8.52 3.59 6.32
C PHE A 11 -7.13 3.89 6.88
N PHE A 12 -6.19 4.16 5.98
CA PHE A 12 -4.84 4.51 6.33
C PHE A 12 -4.29 5.57 5.38
N VAL A 13 -3.42 6.39 5.94
CA VAL A 13 -2.62 7.39 5.24
C VAL A 13 -1.20 7.26 5.77
N ALA A 14 -0.27 7.00 4.89
CA ALA A 14 1.15 6.98 5.17
C ALA A 14 1.84 7.97 4.23
N ASP A 15 2.70 8.80 4.79
CA ASP A 15 3.67 9.56 4.02
C ASP A 15 5.05 9.13 4.48
N SER A 16 5.92 8.83 3.52
CA SER A 16 7.31 8.49 3.80
C SER A 16 8.21 9.38 2.98
N TYR A 17 9.02 10.17 3.68
CA TYR A 17 9.92 11.15 3.08
C TYR A 17 11.37 10.66 3.16
N ASN A 18 12.15 10.87 2.09
CA ASN A 18 13.57 10.54 2.08
C ASN A 18 14.40 11.76 2.52
N TYR A 19 14.98 11.71 3.72
CA TYR A 19 15.66 12.85 4.34
C TYR A 19 17.14 13.00 3.92
N GLY A 20 17.81 11.92 3.50
CA GLY A 20 19.20 11.94 3.07
C GLY A 20 19.38 11.54 1.61
N GLY A 21 19.95 12.44 0.80
CA GLY A 21 20.25 12.23 -0.63
C GLY A 21 19.76 13.36 -1.54
N GLU A 22 20.24 13.40 -2.78
CA GLU A 22 19.64 14.22 -3.85
C GLU A 22 18.31 13.59 -4.28
N GLY A 23 17.25 14.39 -4.38
CA GLY A 23 15.90 13.91 -4.70
C GLY A 23 15.05 13.64 -3.45
N LYS A 24 14.53 14.72 -2.87
CA LYS A 24 13.56 14.74 -1.76
C LYS A 24 12.19 14.24 -2.23
N ILE A 25 12.05 12.92 -2.42
CA ILE A 25 10.82 12.32 -2.92
C ILE A 25 9.91 11.95 -1.74
N HIS A 26 8.66 12.42 -1.81
CA HIS A 26 7.59 12.01 -0.92
C HIS A 26 6.86 10.79 -1.48
N TYR A 27 6.69 9.77 -0.64
CA TYR A 27 5.96 8.56 -0.95
C TYR A 27 4.65 8.57 -0.16
N TYR A 28 3.64 9.19 -0.76
CA TYR A 28 2.28 9.17 -0.22
C TYR A 28 1.63 7.84 -0.56
N ASN A 29 0.93 7.29 0.43
CA ASN A 29 0.16 6.08 0.31
C ASN A 29 -1.12 6.21 1.12
N ILE A 30 -2.26 6.16 0.43
CA ILE A 30 -3.59 6.31 1.02
C ILE A 30 -4.39 5.07 0.65
N GLY A 31 -5.02 4.44 1.62
CA GLY A 31 -5.83 3.27 1.37
C GLY A 31 -7.02 3.15 2.30
N GLY A 32 -7.97 2.37 1.85
CA GLY A 32 -9.20 2.05 2.56
C GLY A 32 -9.56 0.59 2.36
N SER A 33 -10.27 0.04 3.33
CA SER A 33 -10.81 -1.30 3.24
C SER A 33 -12.20 -1.36 3.84
N TYR A 34 -13.08 -2.07 3.14
CA TYR A 34 -14.43 -2.35 3.56
C TYR A 34 -14.68 -3.85 3.56
N SER A 35 -15.03 -4.39 4.73
CA SER A 35 -15.34 -5.79 4.95
C SER A 35 -16.81 -5.97 5.26
N LYS A 36 -17.47 -6.83 4.49
CA LYS A 36 -18.87 -7.24 4.73
C LYS A 36 -18.98 -8.75 4.67
N GLY A 37 -19.17 -9.36 5.84
CA GLY A 37 -19.28 -10.81 5.99
C GLY A 37 -18.01 -11.51 5.49
N ARG A 38 -18.15 -12.29 4.43
CA ARG A 38 -17.09 -13.11 3.83
C ARG A 38 -16.27 -12.41 2.73
N ALA A 39 -16.62 -11.17 2.38
CA ALA A 39 -15.95 -10.39 1.35
C ALA A 39 -15.26 -9.16 1.96
N ARG A 40 -14.02 -8.89 1.54
CA ARG A 40 -13.24 -7.71 1.87
C ARG A 40 -12.80 -7.03 0.59
N PHE A 41 -13.28 -5.83 0.39
CA PHE A 41 -12.78 -4.93 -0.64
C PHE A 41 -11.74 -4.01 -0.03
N SER A 42 -10.64 -3.81 -0.73
CA SER A 42 -9.56 -2.91 -0.34
C SER A 42 -9.09 -2.13 -1.55
N MET A 43 -8.77 -0.86 -1.32
CA MET A 43 -8.33 0.06 -2.34
C MET A 43 -7.17 0.87 -1.79
N ASN A 44 -6.17 1.06 -2.61
CA ASN A 44 -4.95 1.74 -2.24
C ASN A 44 -4.46 2.59 -3.40
N TYR A 45 -4.12 3.84 -3.12
CA TYR A 45 -3.51 4.76 -4.05
C TYR A 45 -2.21 5.25 -3.45
N GLY A 46 -1.10 4.98 -4.13
CA GLY A 46 0.17 5.45 -3.63
C GLY A 46 1.32 5.19 -4.56
N ARG A 47 2.43 5.87 -4.25
CA ARG A 47 3.71 5.65 -4.91
C ARG A 47 4.46 4.53 -4.20
N GLN A 48 4.63 3.41 -4.88
CA GLN A 48 5.46 2.31 -4.42
C GLN A 48 6.93 2.61 -4.74
N ARG A 49 7.77 2.47 -3.71
CA ARG A 49 9.23 2.61 -3.85
C ARG A 49 9.74 1.53 -4.80
N GLY A 50 10.47 1.97 -5.81
CA GLY A 50 11.23 1.08 -6.68
C GLY A 50 12.51 0.64 -6.01
N GLY A 51 13.03 -0.51 -6.41
CA GLY A 51 14.26 -1.04 -5.85
C GLY A 51 14.42 -2.54 -6.09
N LEU A 52 15.53 -3.08 -5.59
CA LEU A 52 15.77 -4.51 -5.58
C LEU A 52 15.05 -5.13 -4.37
N ILE A 53 14.13 -6.06 -4.62
CA ILE A 53 13.50 -6.85 -3.56
C ILE A 53 14.06 -8.28 -3.64
N CYS A 54 14.65 -8.74 -2.54
CA CYS A 54 15.22 -10.08 -2.42
C CYS A 54 14.39 -10.91 -1.44
N ILE A 55 13.81 -12.02 -1.91
CA ILE A 55 13.03 -12.96 -1.08
C ILE A 55 13.56 -14.36 -1.37
N GLY A 56 13.97 -15.09 -0.33
CA GLY A 56 14.45 -16.48 -0.48
C GLY A 56 15.72 -16.64 -1.32
N GLY A 57 16.60 -15.63 -1.37
CA GLY A 57 17.85 -15.68 -2.12
C GLY A 57 17.76 -15.26 -3.60
N VAL A 58 16.56 -14.96 -4.11
CA VAL A 58 16.37 -14.42 -5.46
C VAL A 58 16.00 -12.94 -5.37
N CYS A 59 16.73 -12.10 -6.09
CA CYS A 59 16.47 -10.67 -6.18
C CYS A 59 15.78 -10.33 -7.50
N ARG A 60 14.68 -9.56 -7.44
CA ARG A 60 14.03 -8.99 -8.61
C ARG A 60 13.97 -7.47 -8.51
N PHE A 61 14.11 -6.79 -9.64
CA PHE A 61 13.92 -5.35 -9.71
C PHE A 61 12.42 -5.04 -9.77
N VAL A 62 11.95 -4.19 -8.87
CA VAL A 62 10.59 -3.66 -8.88
C VAL A 62 10.69 -2.19 -9.32
N PRO A 63 10.11 -1.82 -10.47
CA PRO A 63 10.13 -0.43 -10.91
C PRO A 63 9.32 0.45 -9.96
N GLU A 64 9.69 1.72 -9.88
CA GLU A 64 8.85 2.72 -9.21
C GLU A 64 7.50 2.79 -9.90
N SER A 65 6.42 2.66 -9.13
CA SER A 65 5.07 2.72 -9.67
C SER A 65 4.24 3.67 -8.83
N ASN A 66 3.54 4.59 -9.48
CA ASN A 66 2.46 5.35 -8.87
C ASN A 66 1.16 4.82 -9.44
N GLY A 67 0.36 4.16 -8.60
CA GLY A 67 -0.74 3.36 -9.09
C GLY A 67 -1.89 3.29 -8.13
N LEU A 68 -3.06 3.00 -8.72
CA LEU A 68 -4.26 2.63 -8.00
C LEU A 68 -4.34 1.10 -7.97
N ASN A 69 -4.31 0.54 -6.78
CA ASN A 69 -4.51 -0.88 -6.54
C ASN A 69 -5.89 -1.11 -5.93
N MET A 70 -6.62 -2.07 -6.46
CA MET A 70 -7.88 -2.54 -5.90
C MET A 70 -7.77 -4.05 -5.69
N ASN A 71 -8.25 -4.52 -4.56
CA ASN A 71 -8.20 -5.93 -4.20
C ASN A 71 -9.51 -6.34 -3.54
N LEU A 72 -10.15 -7.36 -4.12
CA LEU A 72 -11.35 -8.00 -3.60
C LEU A 72 -11.00 -9.42 -3.16
N VAL A 73 -11.10 -9.66 -1.85
CA VAL A 73 -10.89 -10.97 -1.25
C VAL A 73 -12.24 -11.52 -0.85
N VAL A 74 -12.55 -12.74 -1.28
CA VAL A 74 -13.75 -13.48 -0.86
C VAL A 74 -13.31 -14.80 -0.26
N THR A 75 -13.74 -15.06 0.96
CA THR A 75 -13.50 -16.34 1.65
C THR A 75 -14.76 -17.20 1.53
N PHE A 76 -14.61 -18.47 1.15
CA PHE A 76 -15.70 -19.43 0.96
C PHE A 76 -15.87 -20.33 2.17
#